data_AF-A0A8I1EIE5-F1
#
_entry.id   AF-A0A8I1EIE5-F1
#
_cell.length_a   1.000
_cell.length_b   1.000
_cell.length_c   1.000
_cell.angle_alpha   90.00
_cell.angle_beta   90.00
_cell.angle_gamma   90.00
#
_symmetry.space_group_name_H-M   'P 1'
#
loop_
_entity.id
_entity.type
_entity.pdbx_description
1 polymer ?
#
loop_
_entity_poly.entity_id
_entity_poly.type
_entity_poly.pdbx_seq_one_letter_code
_entity_poly.pdbx_strand_id
1 'polypeptide(L)'
;MSAGNEVLARRKGHAAARLCLEALQLFDDLARFSCQDCGLDTMDDNYYMVHDSLWRKAHPKLHGMLCLPCLQRRVGRRLILDDFTPAPINYFGWVFKFCSSE
;
A
#
# COMPACT_ATOMS: atom_id res chain seq x y z
N MET A 1 9.05 -25.36 -13.82
CA MET A 1 9.29 -24.83 -12.46
C MET A 1 7.93 -24.74 -11.79
N SER A 2 7.76 -25.24 -10.56
CA SER A 2 6.44 -25.32 -9.90
C SER A 2 5.98 -23.93 -9.41
N ALA A 3 4.67 -23.65 -9.49
CA ALA A 3 4.07 -22.38 -9.08
C ALA A 3 4.44 -21.95 -7.64
N GLY A 4 4.74 -22.90 -6.75
CA GLY A 4 5.19 -22.63 -5.38
C GLY A 4 6.53 -21.87 -5.28
N ASN A 5 7.46 -22.11 -6.21
CA ASN A 5 8.78 -21.45 -6.20
C ASN A 5 8.68 -19.99 -6.65
N GLU A 6 7.80 -19.66 -7.59
CA GLU A 6 7.57 -18.29 -8.05
C GLU A 6 6.90 -17.44 -6.98
N VAL A 7 5.92 -17.99 -6.25
CA VAL A 7 5.27 -17.32 -5.11
C VAL A 7 6.28 -17.00 -4.01
N LEU A 8 7.19 -17.94 -3.70
CA LEU A 8 8.22 -17.74 -2.68
C LEU A 8 9.25 -16.67 -3.10
N ALA A 9 9.68 -16.67 -4.37
CA ALA A 9 10.59 -15.65 -4.89
C ALA A 9 9.97 -14.25 -4.87
N ARG A 10 8.69 -14.11 -5.27
CA ARG A 10 7.93 -12.84 -5.16
C ARG A 10 7.81 -12.37 -3.72
N ARG A 11 7.53 -13.27 -2.77
CA ARG A 11 7.47 -12.96 -1.33
C ARG A 11 8.82 -12.45 -0.79
N LYS A 12 9.94 -13.07 -1.20
CA LYS A 12 11.29 -12.61 -0.82
C LYS A 12 11.62 -11.25 -1.44
N GLY A 13 11.24 -11.02 -2.70
CA GLY A 13 11.41 -9.72 -3.37
C GLY A 13 10.66 -8.59 -2.67
N HIS A 14 9.40 -8.80 -2.30
CA HIS A 14 8.61 -7.81 -1.56
C HIS A 14 9.17 -7.53 -0.15
N ALA A 15 9.66 -8.55 0.55
CA ALA A 15 10.27 -8.37 1.87
C ALA A 15 11.57 -7.55 1.80
N ALA A 16 12.42 -7.80 0.79
CA ALA A 16 13.64 -7.02 0.56
C ALA A 16 13.32 -5.56 0.17
N ALA A 17 12.34 -5.35 -0.71
CA ALA A 17 11.88 -4.02 -1.09
C ALA A 17 11.39 -3.23 0.13
N ARG A 18 10.62 -3.86 1.01
CA ARG A 18 10.13 -3.23 2.24
C ARG A 18 11.27 -2.81 3.18
N LEU A 19 12.24 -3.68 3.42
CA LEU A 19 13.37 -3.37 4.33
C LEU A 19 14.25 -2.23 3.79
N CYS A 20 14.55 -2.25 2.49
CA CYS A 20 15.31 -1.17 1.85
C CYS A 20 14.55 0.16 1.89
N LEU A 21 13.25 0.16 1.59
CA LEU A 21 12.43 1.37 1.61
C LEU A 21 12.20 1.91 3.03
N GLU A 22 11.98 1.06 4.03
CA GLU A 22 11.91 1.49 5.44
C GLU A 22 13.23 2.19 5.86
N ALA A 23 14.38 1.71 5.40
CA ALA A 23 15.68 2.34 5.66
C ALA A 23 15.85 3.67 4.89
N LEU A 24 15.44 3.73 3.62
CA LEU A 24 15.56 4.94 2.78
C LEU A 24 14.60 6.05 3.21
N GLN A 25 13.40 5.72 3.70
CA GLN A 25 12.42 6.70 4.19
C GLN A 25 12.92 7.51 5.38
N LEU A 26 13.96 7.06 6.07
CA LEU A 26 14.62 7.83 7.13
C LEU A 26 15.55 8.92 6.59
N PHE A 27 15.93 8.88 5.30
CA PHE A 27 17.01 9.70 4.75
C PHE A 27 16.74 10.32 3.36
N ASP A 28 15.64 9.97 2.68
CA ASP A 28 15.35 10.43 1.31
C ASP A 28 13.85 10.77 1.08
N ASP A 29 13.59 12.00 0.64
CA ASP A 29 12.25 12.51 0.31
C ASP A 29 11.59 11.78 -0.87
N LEU A 30 12.37 11.21 -1.80
CA LEU A 30 11.85 10.42 -2.92
C LEU A 30 11.24 9.10 -2.44
N ALA A 31 11.80 8.49 -1.39
CA ALA A 31 11.29 7.25 -0.81
C ALA A 31 10.00 7.44 -0.01
N ARG A 32 9.70 8.69 0.41
CA ARG A 32 8.53 9.04 1.22
C ARG A 32 7.23 8.59 0.58
N PHE A 33 7.12 8.69 -0.74
CA PHE A 33 5.90 8.33 -1.49
C PHE A 33 5.98 6.94 -2.13
N SER A 34 7.06 6.19 -1.95
CA SER A 34 7.20 4.86 -2.52
C SER A 34 6.42 3.82 -1.72
N CYS A 35 5.61 3.01 -2.42
CA CYS A 35 4.93 1.86 -1.85
C CYS A 35 5.94 0.83 -1.33
N GLN A 36 5.83 0.44 -0.06
CA GLN A 36 6.81 -0.46 0.56
C GLN A 36 6.81 -1.89 0.02
N ASP A 37 5.75 -2.33 -0.67
CA ASP A 37 5.67 -3.70 -1.19
C ASP A 37 6.13 -3.81 -2.65
N CYS A 38 5.89 -2.78 -3.47
CA CYS A 38 6.15 -2.83 -4.91
C CYS A 38 6.94 -1.65 -5.48
N GLY A 39 7.27 -0.64 -4.66
CA GLY A 39 8.01 0.54 -5.09
C GLY A 39 7.22 1.54 -5.96
N LEU A 40 5.92 1.28 -6.22
CA LEU A 40 5.06 2.23 -6.95
C LEU A 40 5.03 3.58 -6.22
N ASP A 41 5.21 4.67 -6.96
CA ASP A 41 4.97 6.01 -6.44
C ASP A 41 3.48 6.17 -6.08
N THR A 42 3.22 6.65 -4.86
CA THR A 42 1.88 6.84 -4.33
C THR A 42 1.40 8.29 -4.38
N MET A 43 2.23 9.23 -4.82
CA MET A 43 1.91 10.66 -4.78
C MET A 43 0.63 11.03 -5.57
N ASP A 44 0.44 10.47 -6.77
CA ASP A 44 -0.64 10.90 -7.66
C ASP A 44 -1.95 10.11 -7.45
N ASP A 45 -1.94 8.79 -7.69
CA ASP A 45 -3.18 7.97 -7.75
C ASP A 45 -3.43 7.10 -6.50
N ASN A 46 -2.51 7.12 -5.54
CA ASN A 46 -2.54 6.23 -4.37
C ASN A 46 -2.26 6.97 -3.06
N TYR A 47 -2.52 8.27 -3.03
CA TYR A 47 -2.45 9.07 -1.82
C TYR A 47 -3.85 9.09 -1.19
N TYR A 48 -4.04 8.47 -0.04
CA TYR A 48 -5.37 8.29 0.57
C TYR A 48 -5.27 8.21 2.09
N MET A 49 -6.41 8.26 2.77
CA MET A 49 -6.50 8.10 4.22
C MET A 49 -7.55 7.07 4.61
N VAL A 50 -7.13 5.88 5.04
CA VAL A 50 -8.00 4.87 5.64
C VAL A 50 -8.07 5.03 7.16
N HIS A 51 -9.04 4.37 7.79
CA HIS A 51 -9.11 4.32 9.25
C HIS A 51 -7.84 3.69 9.88
N ASP A 52 -7.38 4.25 11.00
CA ASP A 52 -6.20 3.76 11.74
C ASP A 52 -6.30 2.29 12.13
N SER A 53 -7.51 1.78 12.38
CA SER A 53 -7.75 0.37 12.69
C SER A 53 -7.41 -0.53 11.50
N LEU A 54 -7.80 -0.13 10.29
CA LEU A 54 -7.49 -0.85 9.06
C LEU A 54 -6.00 -0.71 8.71
N TRP A 55 -5.44 0.50 8.83
CA TRP A 55 -4.03 0.74 8.60
C TRP A 55 -3.14 -0.10 9.51
N ARG A 56 -3.44 -0.14 10.82
CA ARG A 56 -2.71 -0.99 11.80
C ARG A 56 -2.74 -2.47 11.45
N LYS A 57 -3.85 -2.97 10.92
CA LYS A 57 -3.98 -4.37 10.49
C LYS A 57 -3.03 -4.70 9.33
N ALA A 58 -2.88 -3.80 8.37
CA ALA A 58 -2.03 -3.98 7.21
C ALA A 58 -0.56 -3.58 7.45
N HIS A 59 -0.32 -2.62 8.34
CA HIS A 59 0.98 -1.99 8.52
C HIS A 59 1.25 -1.58 9.97
N PRO A 60 1.66 -2.53 10.84
CA PRO A 60 1.75 -2.31 12.28
C PRO A 60 2.84 -1.34 12.72
N LYS A 61 3.84 -1.08 11.87
CA LYS A 61 4.89 -0.09 12.14
C LYS A 61 4.44 1.35 11.83
N LEU A 62 3.26 1.56 11.24
CA LEU A 62 2.65 2.87 10.93
C LEU A 62 3.43 3.84 10.04
N HIS A 63 4.67 3.54 9.64
CA HIS A 63 5.51 4.43 8.83
C HIS A 63 5.57 4.03 7.35
N GLY A 64 5.45 5.00 6.46
CA GLY A 64 5.58 4.85 5.00
C GLY A 64 4.25 4.64 4.27
N MET A 65 4.33 4.28 2.98
CA MET A 65 3.19 4.26 2.07
C MET A 65 2.91 2.86 1.52
N LEU A 66 1.64 2.62 1.18
CA LEU A 66 1.18 1.45 0.42
C LEU A 66 0.23 1.92 -0.66
N CYS A 67 0.40 1.44 -1.89
CA CYS A 67 -0.62 1.62 -2.90
C CYS A 67 -1.88 0.81 -2.56
N LEU A 68 -3.04 1.23 -3.09
CA LEU A 68 -4.33 0.60 -2.82
C LEU A 68 -4.35 -0.92 -3.12
N PRO A 69 -3.78 -1.42 -4.24
CA PRO A 69 -3.63 -2.86 -4.46
C PRO A 69 -2.81 -3.58 -3.39
N CYS A 70 -1.71 -2.98 -2.91
CA CYS A 70 -0.89 -3.59 -1.86
C CYS A 70 -1.62 -3.61 -0.52
N LEU A 71 -2.29 -2.51 -0.17
CA LEU A 71 -3.11 -2.45 1.04
C LEU A 71 -4.20 -3.54 1.02
N GLN A 72 -4.93 -3.66 -0.09
CA GLN A 72 -5.95 -4.68 -0.27
C GLN A 72 -5.41 -6.10 -0.06
N ARG A 73 -4.24 -6.40 -0.65
CA ARG A 73 -3.56 -7.69 -0.47
C ARG A 73 -3.16 -7.94 0.99
N ARG A 74 -2.66 -6.92 1.71
CA ARG A 74 -2.29 -7.05 3.11
C ARG A 74 -3.49 -7.21 4.04
N VAL A 75 -4.61 -6.52 3.77
CA VAL A 75 -5.86 -6.65 4.52
C VAL A 75 -6.55 -8.00 4.28
N GLY A 76 -6.38 -8.56 3.07
CA GLY A 76 -6.91 -9.87 2.68
C GLY A 76 -8.36 -9.83 2.21
N ARG A 77 -8.91 -8.65 1.89
CA ARG A 77 -10.23 -8.47 1.28
C ARG A 77 -10.22 -7.23 0.39
N ARG A 78 -11.23 -7.10 -0.49
CA ARG A 78 -11.47 -5.85 -1.22
C ARG A 78 -11.67 -4.69 -0.24
N LEU A 79 -11.12 -3.53 -0.63
CA LEU A 79 -11.39 -2.28 0.07
C LEU A 79 -12.75 -1.76 -0.40
N ILE A 80 -13.49 -1.16 0.50
CA ILE A 80 -14.78 -0.52 0.24
C ILE A 80 -14.70 0.95 0.68
N LEU A 81 -15.65 1.78 0.25
CA LEU A 81 -15.65 3.21 0.58
C LEU A 81 -15.63 3.45 2.09
N ASP A 82 -16.29 2.60 2.89
CA ASP A 82 -16.32 2.68 4.36
C ASP A 82 -14.96 2.43 5.04
N ASP A 83 -13.95 1.95 4.31
CA ASP A 83 -12.59 1.82 4.84
C ASP A 83 -11.86 3.15 4.94
N PHE A 84 -12.35 4.16 4.21
CA PHE A 84 -11.73 5.46 4.03
C PHE A 84 -12.33 6.48 4.99
N THR A 85 -11.47 7.34 5.53
CA THR A 85 -11.90 8.46 6.38
C THR A 85 -12.64 9.51 5.54
N PRO A 86 -13.42 10.42 6.17
CA PRO A 86 -14.04 11.55 5.47
C PRO A 86 -13.04 12.68 5.11
N ALA A 87 -11.74 12.38 5.02
CA ALA A 87 -10.73 13.37 4.68
C ALA A 87 -10.91 13.85 3.22
N PRO A 88 -10.72 15.16 2.93
CA PRO A 88 -10.87 15.74 1.59
C PRO A 88 -10.15 14.95 0.48
N ILE A 89 -8.98 14.39 0.82
CA ILE A 89 -8.14 13.63 -0.08
C ILE A 89 -8.81 12.36 -0.64
N ASN A 90 -9.80 11.78 0.05
CA ASN A 90 -10.47 10.58 -0.42
C ASN A 90 -11.62 10.87 -1.41
N TYR A 91 -11.97 12.14 -1.64
CA TYR A 91 -13.04 12.51 -2.57
C TYR A 91 -12.55 12.84 -3.97
N PHE A 92 -11.23 12.90 -4.18
CA PHE A 92 -10.68 12.92 -5.52
C PHE A 92 -10.90 11.54 -6.13
N GLY A 93 -11.52 11.47 -7.31
CA GLY A 93 -12.22 10.27 -7.81
C GLY A 93 -11.41 8.97 -7.95
N TRP A 94 -10.11 8.91 -7.67
CA TRP A 94 -9.33 7.67 -7.71
C TRP A 94 -9.80 6.63 -6.68
N VAL A 95 -10.16 7.02 -5.44
CA VAL A 95 -10.67 6.07 -4.43
C VAL A 95 -11.96 5.43 -4.91
N PHE A 96 -12.86 6.24 -5.46
CA PHE A 96 -14.11 5.76 -6.05
C PHE A 96 -13.85 4.82 -7.23
N LYS A 97 -13.01 5.23 -8.19
CA LYS A 97 -12.61 4.39 -9.33
C LYS A 97 -12.01 3.06 -8.87
N PHE A 98 -11.16 3.06 -7.84
CA PHE A 98 -10.53 1.86 -7.33
C PHE A 98 -11.51 0.91 -6.62
N CYS A 99 -12.48 1.43 -5.86
CA CYS A 99 -13.47 0.60 -5.17
C CYS A 99 -14.56 0.08 -6.13
N SER A 100 -14.80 0.78 -7.25
CA SER A 100 -15.80 0.43 -8.25
C SER A 100 -15.27 -0.44 -9.39
N SER A 101 -13.95 -0.67 -9.50
CA SER A 101 -13.39 -1.57 -10.51
C SER A 101 -13.66 -3.04 -10.15
N GLU A 102 -14.29 -3.77 -11.08
CA GLU A 102 -14.58 -5.21 -11.00
C GLU A 102 -13.31 -6.06 -10.96
#